data_AF-A0A8J2NUB6-F1
#
_entry.id   AF-A0A8J2NUB6-F1
#
_cell.length_a   1.000
_cell.length_b   1.000
_cell.length_c   1.000
_cell.angle_alpha   90.00
_cell.angle_beta   90.00
_cell.angle_gamma   90.00
#
_symmetry.space_group_name_H-M   'P 1'
#
loop_
_entity.id
_entity.type
_entity.pdbx_description
1 polymer ?
#
loop_
_entity_poly.entity_id
_entity_poly.type
_entity_poly.pdbx_seq_one_letter_code
_entity_poly.pdbx_strand_id
1 'polypeptide(L)' 'RGLKPLVKLLQKYGGWPLIERKTWNPSNFNLPNVMSDIKQNLAMGVLLELAIEPDLKDAEKNVISVRGKVNETNRVK' A
#
# COMPACT_ATOMS: atom_id res chain seq x y z
N ARG A 1 5.03 -25.37 10.05
CA ARG A 1 5.22 -24.13 9.26
C ARG A 1 3.94 -23.31 9.47
N GLY A 2 4.04 -22.13 10.12
CA GLY A 2 2.87 -21.39 10.66
C GLY A 2 3.00 -19.88 10.37
N LEU A 3 2.61 -19.00 11.30
CA LEU A 3 2.63 -17.53 11.12
C LEU A 3 4.02 -16.89 10.86
N LYS A 4 5.11 -17.64 11.04
CA LYS A 4 6.49 -17.13 10.94
C LYS A 4 6.80 -16.39 9.62
N PRO A 5 6.41 -16.86 8.42
CA PRO A 5 6.67 -16.13 7.17
C PRO A 5 5.93 -14.80 7.10
N LEU A 6 4.68 -14.74 7.59
CA LEU A 6 3.91 -13.50 7.61
C LEU A 6 4.53 -12.49 8.58
N VAL A 7 4.93 -12.93 9.78
CA VAL A 7 5.60 -12.04 10.75
C VAL A 7 6.91 -11.48 10.16
N LYS A 8 7.70 -12.31 9.47
CA LYS A 8 8.91 -11.84 8.77
C LYS A 8 8.59 -10.83 7.67
N LEU A 9 7.51 -11.05 6.92
CA LEU A 9 7.07 -10.11 5.88
C LEU A 9 6.66 -8.76 6.50
N LEU A 10 5.90 -8.77 7.60
CA LEU A 10 5.53 -7.54 8.29
C LEU A 10 6.73 -6.80 8.84
N GLN A 11 7.69 -7.52 9.46
CA GLN A 11 8.94 -6.93 9.94
C GLN A 11 9.77 -6.30 8.81
N LYS A 12 9.79 -6.91 7.61
CA LYS A 12 10.43 -6.33 6.42
C LYS A 12 9.86 -4.94 6.07
N TYR A 13 8.57 -4.72 6.31
CA TYR A 13 7.87 -3.46 6.01
C TYR A 13 7.75 -2.50 7.19
N GLY A 14 8.58 -2.66 8.23
CA GLY A 14 8.57 -1.77 9.41
C GLY A 14 7.55 -2.16 10.49
N GLY A 15 7.08 -3.40 10.46
CA GLY A 15 6.23 -4.00 11.49
C GLY A 15 4.75 -3.65 11.35
N TRP A 16 3.96 -4.10 12.32
CA TRP A 16 2.55 -3.72 12.46
C TRP A 16 2.28 -3.27 13.90
N PRO A 17 1.82 -2.02 14.15
CA PRO A 17 1.55 -1.49 15.48
C PRO A 17 0.69 -2.40 16.38
N LEU A 18 -0.33 -3.05 15.81
CA LEU A 18 -1.23 -3.97 16.51
C LEU A 18 -0.51 -5.20 17.08
N ILE A 19 0.51 -5.70 16.39
CA ILE A 19 1.26 -6.90 16.78
C ILE A 19 2.37 -6.54 17.77
N GLU A 20 3.14 -5.50 17.44
CA GLU A 20 4.32 -5.08 18.19
C GLU A 20 3.99 -4.16 19.37
N ARG A 21 2.80 -3.55 19.37
CA ARG A 21 2.25 -2.72 20.44
C ARG A 21 3.25 -1.66 20.92
N LYS A 22 3.88 -1.90 22.07
CA LYS A 22 4.82 -0.96 22.72
C LYS A 22 6.19 -0.93 22.07
N THR A 23 6.57 -1.95 21.30
CA THR A 23 7.88 -2.02 20.64
C THR A 23 7.86 -1.47 19.22
N TRP A 24 6.67 -1.17 18.68
CA TRP A 24 6.57 -0.55 17.37
C TRP A 24 7.04 0.91 17.43
N ASN A 25 7.93 1.30 16.53
CA ASN A 25 8.49 2.65 16.48
C ASN A 25 8.08 3.36 15.17
N PRO A 26 7.25 4.42 15.23
CA PRO A 26 6.83 5.16 14.04
C PRO A 26 8.01 5.80 13.28
N SER A 27 9.08 6.17 13.97
CA SER A 27 10.26 6.78 13.33
C SER A 27 10.99 5.84 12.37
N ASN A 28 10.79 4.53 12.51
CA ASN A 28 11.37 3.52 11.62
C ASN A 28 10.45 3.17 10.44
N PHE A 29 9.25 3.76 10.36
CA PHE A 29 8.26 3.44 9.35
C PHE A 29 8.25 4.50 8.23
N ASN A 30 8.69 4.11 7.03
CA ASN A 30 8.67 4.98 5.84
C ASN A 30 7.52 4.55 4.92
N LEU A 31 6.37 5.23 5.07
CA LEU A 31 5.15 4.90 4.33
C LEU A 31 5.34 4.91 2.80
N PRO A 32 5.95 5.94 2.16
CA PRO A 32 6.20 5.92 0.72
C PRO A 32 6.99 4.71 0.22
N ASN A 33 8.05 4.32 0.93
CA ASN A 33 8.88 3.17 0.54
C ASN A 33 8.10 1.87 0.67
N VAL A 34 7.39 1.68 1.79
CA VAL A 34 6.54 0.50 2.00
C VAL A 34 5.45 0.41 0.94
N MET A 35 4.81 1.52 0.61
CA MET A 35 3.80 1.63 -0.43
C MET A 35 4.32 1.24 -1.81
N SER A 36 5.49 1.77 -2.18
CA SER A 36 6.16 1.44 -3.43
C SER A 36 6.50 -0.05 -3.51
N ASP A 37 7.10 -0.59 -2.45
CA ASP A 37 7.51 -1.99 -2.42
C ASP A 37 6.31 -2.95 -2.44
N ILE A 38 5.23 -2.65 -1.71
CA ILE A 38 4.00 -3.46 -1.72
C ILE A 38 3.37 -3.44 -3.13
N LYS A 39 3.31 -2.29 -3.79
CA LYS A 39 2.77 -2.21 -5.15
C LYS A 39 3.62 -3.02 -6.14
N GLN A 40 4.95 -2.92 -6.06
CA GLN A 40 5.85 -3.61 -6.99
C GLN A 40 5.92 -5.12 -6.75
N ASN A 41 5.91 -5.57 -5.49
CA ASN A 41 6.18 -6.98 -5.15
C ASN A 41 4.91 -7.79 -4.86
N LEU A 42 3.82 -7.13 -4.47
CA LEU A 42 2.55 -7.80 -4.10
C LEU A 42 1.38 -7.36 -5.00
N ALA A 43 1.60 -6.41 -5.92
CA ALA A 43 0.57 -5.87 -6.82
C ALA A 43 -0.68 -5.33 -6.09
N MET A 44 -0.53 -4.92 -4.82
CA MET A 44 -1.63 -4.39 -4.01
C MET A 44 -1.60 -2.86 -3.93
N GLY A 45 -2.75 -2.21 -4.08
CA GLY A 45 -2.96 -0.81 -3.74
C GLY A 45 -3.47 -0.65 -2.31
N VAL A 46 -2.65 -0.08 -1.42
CA VAL A 46 -2.99 0.15 -0.01
C VAL A 46 -3.10 1.67 0.18
N LEU A 47 -4.27 2.26 0.41
CA LEU A 47 -4.52 3.72 0.34
C LEU A 47 -4.59 4.32 -1.07
N LEU A 48 -3.56 4.11 -1.89
CA LEU A 48 -3.51 4.59 -3.28
C LEU A 48 -3.49 3.42 -4.26
N GLU A 49 -4.28 3.53 -5.32
CA GLU A 49 -4.13 2.73 -6.52
C GLU A 49 -3.30 3.52 -7.53
N LEU A 50 -2.16 2.96 -7.91
CA LEU A 50 -1.31 3.49 -8.98
C LEU A 50 -1.44 2.59 -10.19
N ALA A 51 -1.71 3.15 -11.36
CA ALA A 51 -1.81 2.41 -12.62
C ALA A 51 -1.21 3.20 -13.76
N ILE A 52 -0.77 2.50 -14.80
CA ILE A 52 -0.44 3.09 -16.09
C ILE A 52 -1.66 2.86 -16.98
N GLU A 53 -2.25 3.94 -17.48
CA GLU A 53 -3.49 3.92 -18.25
C GLU A 53 -3.35 4.81 -19.50
N PRO A 54 -4.09 4.53 -20.59
CA PRO A 54 -4.13 5.43 -21.74
C PRO A 54 -4.60 6.83 -21.33
N ASP A 55 -3.98 7.88 -21.86
CA ASP A 55 -4.45 9.24 -21.64
C ASP A 55 -5.83 9.43 -22.30
N LEU A 56 -6.81 9.90 -21.53
CA LEU A 56 -8.16 10.18 -22.02
C LEU A 56 -8.18 11.32 -23.05
N LYS A 57 -7.17 12.19 -23.05
CA LYS A 57 -7.05 13.30 -24.00
C LYS A 57 -6.26 12.94 -25.26
N ASP A 58 -5.43 11.90 -25.19
CA ASP A 58 -4.53 11.47 -26.27
C ASP A 58 -4.21 9.97 -26.14
N ALA A 59 -4.96 9.14 -26.85
CA ALA A 59 -4.89 7.68 -26.72
C ALA A 59 -3.55 7.06 -27.19
N GLU A 60 -2.67 7.83 -27.84
CA GLU A 60 -1.32 7.38 -28.21
C GLU A 60 -0.34 7.44 -27.03
N LYS A 61 -0.73 8.09 -25.92
CA LYS A 61 0.10 8.29 -24.73
C LYS A 61 -0.45 7.51 -23.54
N ASN A 62 0.45 7.19 -22.62
CA ASN A 62 0.11 6.62 -21.32
C ASN A 62 0.36 7.65 -20.22
N VAL A 63 -0.45 7.59 -19.17
CA VAL A 63 -0.34 8.45 -17.97
C VAL A 63 -0.32 7.61 -16.71
N ILE A 64 0.35 8.13 -15.68
CA ILE A 64 0.26 7.56 -14.33
C ILE A 64 -1.03 8.06 -13.70
N SER A 65 -1.93 7.11 -13.45
CA SER A 65 -3.20 7.32 -12.77
C SER A 65 -3.03 7.09 -11.27
N VAL A 66 -3.47 8.05 -10.46
CA VAL A 66 -3.46 7.97 -9.00
C VAL A 66 -4.89 8.06 -8.49
N ARG A 67 -5.36 7.02 -7.81
CA ARG A 67 -6.73 6.97 -7.26
C ARG A 67 -6.69 6.65 -5.77
N GLY A 68 -7.41 7.42 -4.96
CA GLY A 68 -7.58 7.11 -3.54
C GLY A 68 -8.56 5.96 -3.33
N LYS A 69 -8.23 5.01 -2.46
CA LYS A 69 -9.20 4.00 -1.97
C LYS A 69 -10.10 4.68 -0.94
N VAL A 70 -11.37 4.89 -1.28
CA VAL A 70 -12.39 5.39 -0.36
C VAL A 70 -13.07 4.20 0.31
N ASN A 71 -13.16 4.20 1.64
CA ASN A 71 -13.90 3.17 2.38
C ASN A 71 -15.40 3.31 2.08
N GLU A 72 -16.01 2.22 1.62
CA GLU A 72 -17.43 2.16 1.22
C GLU A 72 -18.42 2.36 2.39
N THR A 73 -17.93 2.35 3.64
CA THR A 73 -18.74 2.51 4.85
C THR A 73 -19.36 3.90 5.01
N ASN A 74 -18.93 4.90 4.25
CA ASN A 74 -19.46 6.27 4.32
C ASN A 74 -20.39 6.65 3.14
N ARG A 75 -20.88 5.69 2.36
CA ARG A 75 -21.85 5.92 1.27
C ARG A 75 -23.32 5.78 1.67
N VAL A 76 -23.65 6.10 2.93
CA VAL A 76 -25.05 6.26 3.34
C VAL A 76 -25.24 7.64 3.95
N LYS A 77 -25.64 8.58 3.10
CA LYS A 77 -26.78 9.49 3.30
C LYS A 77 -27.18 10.05 1.93
#